data_AF-A0A453PUQ8-F1
#
_entry.id   AF-A0A453PUQ8-F1
#
_cell.length_a   1.000
_cell.length_b   1.000
_cell.length_c   1.000
_cell.angle_alpha   90.00
_cell.angle_beta   90.00
_cell.angle_gamma   90.00
#
_symmetry.space_group_name_H-M   'P 1'
#
loop_
_entity.id
_entity.type
_entity.pdbx_description
1 polymer ?
#
loop_
_entity_poly.entity_id
_entity_poly.type
_entity_poly.pdbx_seq_one_letter_code
_entity_poly.pdbx_strand_id
1 'polypeptide(L)' 'FFNRTKFIVGNGTDTSFWEDTWLGETPLALQYPTLYNIVQRATRLWQQYFSPPLLIFNSGER' A
#
# COMPACT_ATOMS: atom_id res chain seq x y z
N PHE A 1 27.26 11.00 2.57
CA PHE A 1 26.47 12.13 2.06
C PHE A 1 25.12 11.61 1.61
N PHE A 2 24.02 12.07 2.22
CA PHE A 2 22.66 11.69 1.81
C PHE A 2 22.34 12.31 0.44
N ASN A 3 22.43 11.52 -0.62
CA ASN A 3 21.84 11.86 -1.91
C ASN A 3 20.33 11.89 -1.71
N ARG A 4 19.76 13.09 -1.60
CA ARG A 4 18.30 13.29 -1.52
C ARG A 4 17.72 12.96 -2.89
N THR A 5 17.48 11.67 -3.14
CA THR A 5 16.63 11.20 -4.25
C THR A 5 15.24 11.77 -4.01
N LYS A 6 14.92 12.84 -4.74
CA LYS A 6 13.60 13.47 -4.71
C LYS A 6 12.62 12.52 -5.40
N PHE A 7 11.94 11.66 -4.63
CA PHE A 7 10.82 10.88 -5.15
C PHE A 7 9.69 11.84 -5.49
N ILE A 8 9.41 12.02 -6.79
CA ILE A 8 8.22 12.76 -7.24
C ILE A 8 7.05 11.81 -7.10
N VAL A 9 6.41 11.85 -5.94
CA VAL A 9 5.10 11.22 -5.73
C VAL A 9 4.12 12.04 -6.57
N GLY A 10 3.62 11.47 -7.66
CA GLY A 10 2.61 12.10 -8.50
C GLY A 10 1.26 12.17 -7.79
N ASN A 11 0.27 11.44 -8.30
CA ASN A 11 -1.04 11.28 -7.65
C ASN A 11 -0.94 10.53 -6.29
N GLY A 12 0.08 9.68 -6.12
CA GLY A 12 0.23 8.86 -4.91
C GLY A 12 -0.72 7.65 -4.85
N THR A 13 -1.53 7.44 -5.90
CA THR A 13 -2.39 6.26 -6.06
C THR A 13 -1.61 4.95 -6.10
N ASP A 14 -0.40 4.97 -6.63
CA ASP A 14 0.44 3.77 -6.77
C ASP A 14 1.59 3.72 -5.76
N THR A 15 1.66 4.68 -4.83
CA THR A 15 2.73 4.72 -3.82
C THR A 15 2.28 4.04 -2.53
N SER A 16 3.02 3.02 -2.11
CA SER A 16 2.79 2.33 -0.84
C SER A 16 3.84 2.76 0.17
N PHE A 17 3.41 3.44 1.23
CA PHE A 17 4.29 3.90 2.30
C PHE A 17 5.16 2.78 2.91
N TRP A 18 4.63 1.56 2.97
CA TRP A 18 5.29 0.42 3.61
C TRP A 18 6.14 -0.43 2.66
N GLU A 19 5.67 -0.63 1.43
CA GLU A 19 6.35 -1.48 0.44
C GLU A 19 7.44 -0.73 -0.33
N ASP A 20 7.29 0.58 -0.49
CA ASP A 20 8.27 1.39 -1.21
C ASP A 20 9.46 1.76 -0.31
N THR A 21 10.63 1.90 -0.93
CA THR A 21 11.86 2.29 -0.23
C THR A 21 11.96 3.81 -0.18
N TRP A 22 11.42 4.39 0.90
CA TRP A 22 11.45 5.84 1.14
C TRP A 22 12.76 6.30 1.79
N LEU A 23 13.28 5.51 2.72
CA LEU A 23 14.42 5.86 3.56
C LEU A 23 15.40 4.67 3.64
N GLY A 24 16.63 4.89 3.19
CA GLY A 24 17.67 3.87 3.18
C GLY A 24 17.57 2.94 1.97
N GLU A 25 18.06 1.71 2.12
CA GLU A 25 18.11 0.70 1.05
C GLU A 25 17.00 -0.35 1.17
N THR A 26 16.22 -0.33 2.26
CA THR A 26 15.20 -1.36 2.54
C THR A 26 13.83 -0.74 2.81
N PRO A 27 12.73 -1.36 2.32
CA PRO A 27 11.36 -0.96 2.62
C PRO A 27 11.07 -0.90 4.12
N LEU A 28 10.19 0.01 4.52
CA LEU A 28 9.81 0.16 5.93
C LEU A 28 9.08 -1.09 6.47
N ALA A 29 8.38 -1.84 5.61
CA ALA A 29 7.74 -3.10 5.99
C ALA A 29 8.73 -4.14 6.53
N LEU A 30 9.94 -4.18 5.97
CA LEU A 30 10.98 -5.12 6.39
C LEU A 30 11.72 -4.65 7.65
N GLN A 31 11.91 -3.33 7.79
CA GLN A 31 12.54 -2.77 8.99
C GLN A 31 11.62 -2.85 10.22
N TYR A 32 10.30 -2.72 10.02
CA TYR A 32 9.31 -2.68 11.09
C TYR A 32 8.13 -3.65 10.86
N PRO A 33 8.38 -4.97 10.84
CA PRO A 33 7.37 -5.98 10.49
C PRO A 33 6.17 -5.98 11.45
N THR A 34 6.38 -5.68 12.73
CA THR A 34 5.30 -5.63 13.73
C THR A 34 4.31 -4.50 13.44
N LEU A 35 4.81 -3.30 13.10
CA LEU A 35 3.95 -2.15 12.77
C LEU A 35 3.23 -2.39 11.45
N TYR A 36 3.95 -2.93 10.47
CA TYR A 36 3.37 -3.33 9.19
C TYR A 36 2.18 -4.29 9.37
N ASN A 37 2.32 -5.32 10.22
CA ASN A 37 1.24 -6.27 10.50
C ASN A 37 -0.01 -5.63 11.12
N ILE A 38 0.16 -4.64 11.99
CA ILE A 38 -0.97 -3.91 12.59
C ILE A 38 -1.73 -3.13 11.51
N VAL A 39 -0.99 -2.42 10.66
CA VAL A 39 -1.57 -1.63 9.57
C VAL A 39 -2.25 -2.54 8.54
N GLN A 40 -1.60 -3.64 8.14
CA GLN A 40 -2.15 -4.57 7.16
C GLN A 40 -3.44 -5.22 7.67
N ARG A 41 -3.50 -5.58 8.96
CA ARG A 41 -4.71 -6.09 9.59
C ARG A 41 -5.82 -5.05 9.60
N ALA A 42 -5.52 -3.80 9.93
CA ALA A 42 -6.51 -2.72 9.87
C ALA A 42 -7.04 -2.57 8.45
N THR A 43 -6.17 -2.40 7.45
CA THR A 43 -6.56 -2.27 6.03
C THR A 43 -7.43 -3.43 5.57
N ARG A 44 -7.09 -4.67 5.93
CA ARG A 44 -7.90 -5.85 5.59
C ARG A 44 -9.29 -5.82 6.22
N LEU A 45 -9.41 -5.36 7.47
CA LEU A 45 -10.70 -5.19 8.12
C LEU A 45 -11.51 -4.07 7.43
N TRP A 46 -10.88 -2.96 7.06
CA TRP A 46 -11.55 -1.91 6.29
C TRP A 46 -12.04 -2.41 4.92
N GLN A 47 -11.25 -3.22 4.22
CA GLN A 47 -11.67 -3.86 2.97
C GLN A 47 -12.88 -4.78 3.18
N GLN A 48 -12.90 -5.55 4.28
CA GLN A 48 -13.99 -6.48 4.58
C GLN A 48 -15.31 -5.77 4.92
N TYR A 49 -15.26 -4.66 5.66
CA TYR A 49 -16.45 -4.01 6.21
C TYR A 49 -16.89 -2.73 5.47
N PHE A 50 -15.96 -2.03 4.81
CA PHE A 50 -16.19 -0.71 4.23
C PHE A 50 -16.00 -0.66 2.71
N SER A 51 -15.55 -1.74 2.08
CA SER A 51 -15.63 -1.87 0.62
C SER A 51 -17.01 -2.43 0.23
N PRO A 52 -17.73 -1.82 -0.74
CA PRO A 52 -18.87 -2.49 -1.33
C PRO A 52 -18.38 -3.80 -1.95
N PRO A 53 -19.11 -4.93 -1.78
CA PRO A 53 -18.77 -6.15 -2.47
C PRO A 53 -18.74 -5.82 -3.96
N LEU A 54 -17.61 -6.11 -4.63
CA LEU A 54 -17.56 -6.15 -6.08
C LEU A 54 -18.57 -7.22 -6.48
N LEU A 55 -19.81 -6.80 -6.76
CA LEU A 55 -20.72 -7.60 -7.55
C LEU A 55 -19.92 -7.99 -8.78
N ILE A 56 -19.75 -9.29 -8.91
CA ILE A 56 -19.08 -9.98 -10.00
C ILE A 56 -19.34 -9.17 -11.27
N PHE A 57 -18.31 -8.49 -11.78
CA PHE A 57 -18.36 -7.97 -13.15
C PHE A 57 -18.35 -9.22 -14.03
N ASN A 58 -19.54 -9.81 -14.21
CA ASN A 58 -19.79 -10.75 -15.28
C ASN A 58 -19.61 -9.93 -16.55
N SER A 59 -18.38 -9.93 -17.06
CA SER A 59 -18.09 -9.57 -18.45
C SER A 59 -18.78 -10.62 -19.32
N GLY A 60 -20.06 -10.39 -19.59
CA GLY A 60 -20.94 -11.35 -20.21
C GLY A 60 -22.27 -10.77 -20.66
N GLU A 61 -22.30 -9.51 -21.10
CA GLU A 61 -23.34 -9.03 -22.02
C GLU A 61 -22.66 -8.74 -23.36
N ARG A 62 -22.96 -9.60 -24.33
CA ARG A 62 -22.84 -9.34 -25.76
C ARG A 62 -24.10 -8.62 -26.22
#